data_AF-A0A8T4KXB0-F1
#
_entry.id   AF-A0A8T4KXB0-F1
#
_cell.length_a   1.000
_cell.length_b   1.000
_cell.length_c   1.000
_cell.angle_alpha   90.00
_cell.angle_beta   90.00
_cell.angle_gamma   90.00
#
_symmetry.space_group_name_H-M   'P 1'
#
loop_
_entity.id
_entity.type
_entity.pdbx_description
1 polymer ?
#
loop_
_entity_poly.entity_id
_entity_poly.type
_entity_poly.pdbx_seq_one_letter_code
_entity_poly.pdbx_strand_id
1 'polypeptide(L)'
;MNQTEWIERKLSKDLMEAGMKVNEKEYLSNAFKFSLIAAIFFWLAWNLLFNELFFGIAATALFFLASVLVWIYLPEAKKRKRAALIERDLPFALMQMSVELNVNVPLSWEKQLVR
;
A
#
# COMPACT_ATOMS: atom_id res chain seq x y z
N MET A 1 -3.50 0.91 -27.11
CA MET A 1 -3.37 1.03 -25.65
C MET A 1 -2.51 -0.13 -25.18
N ASN A 2 -1.29 0.16 -24.73
CA ASN A 2 -0.30 -0.89 -24.46
C ASN A 2 -0.60 -1.55 -23.11
N GLN A 3 -0.44 -2.87 -22.97
CA GLN A 3 -0.77 -3.61 -21.73
C GLN A 3 -0.03 -3.05 -20.50
N THR A 4 1.18 -2.54 -20.70
CA THR A 4 2.03 -1.94 -19.67
C THR A 4 1.46 -0.62 -19.13
N GLU A 5 0.88 0.21 -20.00
CA GLU A 5 0.27 1.49 -19.60
C GLU A 5 -0.98 1.29 -18.72
N TRP A 6 -1.71 0.20 -18.93
CA TRP A 6 -2.88 -0.12 -18.10
C TRP A 6 -2.49 -0.50 -16.67
N ILE A 7 -1.38 -1.25 -16.53
CA ILE A 7 -0.87 -1.68 -15.22
C ILE A 7 -0.32 -0.48 -14.44
N GLU A 8 0.45 0.41 -15.09
CA GLU A 8 0.91 1.66 -14.47
C GLU A 8 -0.28 2.58 -14.09
N ARG A 9 -1.29 2.74 -14.93
CA ARG A 9 -2.46 3.55 -14.54
C ARG A 9 -3.26 2.96 -13.37
N LYS A 10 -3.34 1.63 -13.30
CA LYS A 10 -4.04 0.96 -12.20
C LYS A 10 -3.24 1.08 -10.90
N LEU A 11 -1.94 0.82 -10.93
CA LEU A 11 -1.09 0.87 -9.75
C LEU A 11 -0.95 2.30 -9.18
N SER A 12 -0.96 3.34 -10.03
CA SER A 12 -0.85 4.74 -9.60
C SER A 12 -2.13 5.18 -8.91
N LYS A 13 -3.26 4.85 -9.52
CA LYS A 13 -4.58 5.02 -8.92
C LYS A 13 -4.63 4.25 -7.60
N ASP A 14 -4.04 3.06 -7.55
CA ASP A 14 -4.06 2.23 -6.37
C ASP A 14 -3.22 2.78 -5.20
N LEU A 15 -2.04 3.29 -5.49
CA LEU A 15 -1.17 3.95 -4.52
C LEU A 15 -1.76 5.28 -4.03
N MET A 16 -2.39 6.04 -4.93
CA MET A 16 -3.07 7.29 -4.61
C MET A 16 -4.28 7.06 -3.69
N GLU A 17 -5.13 6.08 -4.01
CA GLU A 17 -6.28 5.68 -3.17
C GLU A 17 -5.83 5.10 -1.81
N ALA A 18 -4.70 4.39 -1.77
CA ALA A 18 -4.09 3.93 -0.52
C ALA A 18 -3.46 5.07 0.31
N GLY A 19 -3.38 6.28 -0.25
CA GLY A 19 -2.77 7.45 0.40
C GLY A 19 -1.25 7.42 0.47
N MET A 20 -0.61 6.54 -0.30
CA MET A 20 0.83 6.47 -0.37
C MET A 20 1.29 7.45 -1.46
N LYS A 21 1.85 8.58 -1.04
CA LYS A 21 2.47 9.60 -1.93
C LYS A 21 3.84 9.11 -2.44
N VAL A 22 3.89 7.91 -2.99
CA VAL A 22 5.13 7.30 -3.49
C VAL A 22 4.94 7.00 -4.96
N ASN A 23 5.96 7.30 -5.76
CA ASN A 23 5.95 7.00 -7.18
C ASN A 23 5.91 5.48 -7.40
N GLU A 24 5.13 5.01 -8.36
CA GLU A 24 4.86 3.58 -8.57
C GLU A 24 6.13 2.77 -8.82
N LYS A 25 7.02 3.35 -9.65
CA LYS A 25 8.30 2.77 -10.01
C LYS A 25 9.23 2.70 -8.80
N GLU A 26 9.12 3.66 -7.91
CA GLU A 26 9.90 3.73 -6.68
C GLU A 26 9.38 2.74 -5.62
N TYR A 27 8.06 2.57 -5.53
CA TYR A 27 7.44 1.57 -4.67
C TYR A 27 7.80 0.14 -5.10
N LEU A 28 7.69 -0.16 -6.39
CA LEU A 28 8.10 -1.46 -6.94
C LEU A 28 9.60 -1.68 -6.75
N SER A 29 10.44 -0.69 -7.05
CA SER A 29 11.89 -0.77 -6.85
C SER A 29 12.25 -1.07 -5.39
N ASN A 30 11.59 -0.39 -4.44
CA ASN A 30 11.81 -0.64 -3.02
C ASN A 30 11.29 -2.02 -2.60
N ALA A 31 10.10 -2.45 -3.06
CA ALA A 31 9.56 -3.78 -2.81
C ALA A 31 10.52 -4.89 -3.30
N PHE A 32 11.13 -4.70 -4.48
CA PHE A 32 12.16 -5.58 -5.01
C PHE A 32 13.40 -5.59 -4.12
N LYS A 33 13.94 -4.43 -3.73
CA LYS A 33 15.11 -4.33 -2.84
C LYS A 33 14.85 -5.01 -1.49
N PHE A 34 13.72 -4.74 -0.85
CA PHE A 34 13.37 -5.36 0.42
C PHE A 34 13.17 -6.86 0.30
N SER A 35 12.51 -7.32 -0.76
CA SER A 35 12.33 -8.76 -1.01
C SER A 35 13.66 -9.46 -1.28
N LEU A 36 14.59 -8.80 -1.97
CA LEU A 36 15.92 -9.35 -2.25
C LEU A 36 16.75 -9.47 -0.97
N ILE A 37 16.74 -8.45 -0.13
CA ILE A 37 17.39 -8.48 1.20
C ILE A 37 16.78 -9.60 2.06
N ALA A 38 15.45 -9.67 2.13
CA ALA A 38 14.74 -10.71 2.87
C ALA A 38 15.08 -12.12 2.37
N ALA A 39 15.21 -12.31 1.05
CA ALA A 39 15.62 -13.57 0.45
C ALA A 39 17.07 -13.94 0.84
N ILE A 40 18.00 -12.99 0.82
CA ILE A 40 19.39 -13.26 1.26
C ILE A 40 19.42 -13.71 2.72
N PHE A 41 18.70 -13.02 3.61
CA PHE A 41 18.60 -13.44 5.02
C PHE A 41 17.95 -14.82 5.17
N PHE A 42 16.90 -15.10 4.41
CA PHE A 42 16.25 -16.40 4.43
C PHE A 42 17.17 -17.52 3.96
N TRP A 43 17.95 -17.29 2.88
CA TRP A 43 18.94 -18.25 2.40
C TRP A 43 20.01 -18.53 3.46
N LEU A 44 20.49 -17.47 4.12
CA LEU A 44 21.52 -17.57 5.16
C LEU A 44 21.01 -18.35 6.37
N ALA A 45 19.76 -18.09 6.80
CA ALA A 45 19.10 -18.83 7.86
C ALA A 45 18.86 -20.30 7.49
N TRP A 46 18.45 -20.57 6.25
CA TRP A 46 18.24 -21.92 5.75
C TRP A 46 19.54 -22.73 5.72
N ASN A 47 20.63 -22.13 5.24
CA ASN A 47 21.93 -22.77 5.16
C ASN A 47 22.43 -23.18 6.55
N LEU A 48 22.22 -22.32 7.56
CA LEU A 48 22.63 -22.57 8.94
C LEU A 48 21.87 -23.73 9.61
N LEU A 49 20.59 -23.94 9.24
CA LEU A 49 19.72 -24.92 9.89
C LEU A 49 19.76 -26.30 9.23
N PHE A 50 19.83 -26.35 7.89
CA PHE A 50 19.61 -27.59 7.15
C PHE A 50 20.86 -28.10 6.44
N ASN A 51 21.94 -27.31 6.32
CA ASN A 51 23.19 -27.68 5.62
C ASN A 51 23.02 -28.18 4.15
N GLU A 52 21.81 -28.12 3.60
CA GLU A 52 21.48 -28.50 2.23
C GLU A 52 21.44 -27.29 1.31
N LEU A 53 22.56 -27.07 0.61
CA LEU A 53 22.75 -25.94 -0.30
C LEU A 53 21.75 -25.91 -1.47
N PHE A 54 21.50 -27.07 -2.10
CA PHE A 54 20.66 -27.14 -3.30
C PHE A 54 19.17 -26.88 -3.02
N PHE A 55 18.64 -27.47 -1.94
CA PHE A 55 17.25 -27.21 -1.52
C PHE A 55 17.07 -25.77 -1.00
N GLY A 56 18.10 -25.20 -0.37
CA GLY A 56 18.08 -23.81 0.08
C GLY A 56 17.82 -22.84 -1.05
N ILE A 57 18.48 -22.98 -2.21
CA ILE A 57 18.31 -22.08 -3.37
C ILE A 57 16.86 -22.10 -3.91
N ALA A 58 16.27 -23.29 -4.04
CA ALA A 58 14.89 -23.43 -4.49
C ALA A 58 13.89 -22.82 -3.48
N ALA A 59 14.13 -23.04 -2.18
CA ALA A 59 13.33 -22.46 -1.12
C ALA A 59 13.42 -20.93 -1.09
N THR A 60 14.60 -20.34 -1.31
CA THR A 60 14.73 -18.88 -1.39
C THR A 60 14.02 -18.28 -2.58
N ALA A 61 14.08 -18.95 -3.75
CA ALA A 61 13.41 -18.47 -4.95
C ALA A 61 11.89 -18.42 -4.76
N LEU A 62 11.32 -19.45 -4.12
CA LEU A 62 9.90 -19.47 -3.74
C LEU A 62 9.57 -18.40 -2.70
N PHE A 63 10.40 -18.22 -1.69
CA PHE A 63 10.21 -17.21 -0.65
C PHE A 63 10.27 -15.78 -1.22
N PHE A 64 11.18 -15.52 -2.16
CA PHE A 64 11.27 -14.25 -2.86
C PHE A 64 9.99 -13.94 -3.66
N LEU A 65 9.50 -14.92 -4.44
CA LEU A 65 8.24 -14.79 -5.19
C LEU A 65 7.05 -14.51 -4.25
N ALA A 66 6.96 -15.23 -3.14
CA ALA A 66 5.92 -15.02 -2.13
C ALA A 66 6.03 -13.62 -1.51
N SER A 67 7.24 -13.17 -1.16
CA SER A 67 7.48 -11.83 -0.62
C SER A 67 7.05 -10.73 -1.60
N VAL A 68 7.42 -10.85 -2.87
CA VAL A 68 7.03 -9.89 -3.91
C VAL A 68 5.51 -9.84 -4.06
N LEU A 69 4.84 -10.99 -4.09
CA LEU A 69 3.37 -11.05 -4.14
C LEU A 69 2.74 -10.33 -2.95
N VAL A 70 3.22 -10.58 -1.72
CA VAL A 70 2.71 -9.91 -0.53
C VAL A 70 2.84 -8.39 -0.64
N TRP A 71 3.97 -7.88 -1.13
CA TRP A 71 4.19 -6.44 -1.32
C TRP A 71 3.29 -5.82 -2.39
N ILE A 72 2.91 -6.58 -3.42
CA ILE A 72 1.96 -6.16 -4.47
C ILE A 72 0.52 -6.12 -3.94
N TYR A 73 0.11 -7.06 -3.08
CA TYR A 73 -1.25 -7.10 -2.51
C TYR A 73 -1.44 -6.16 -1.30
N LEU A 74 -0.34 -5.73 -0.66
CA LEU A 74 -0.34 -4.80 0.47
C LEU A 74 -1.09 -3.47 0.21
N PRO A 75 -0.90 -2.76 -0.93
CA PRO A 75 -1.64 -1.55 -1.23
C PRO A 75 -3.16 -1.78 -1.33
N GLU A 76 -3.61 -2.89 -1.92
CA GLU A 76 -5.04 -3.23 -2.00
C GLU A 76 -5.67 -3.39 -0.60
N ALA A 77 -4.96 -4.04 0.32
CA ALA A 77 -5.42 -4.19 1.70
C ALA A 77 -5.49 -2.84 2.45
N LYS A 78 -4.50 -1.96 2.23
CA LYS A 78 -4.47 -0.61 2.84
C LYS A 78 -5.59 0.28 2.33
N LYS A 79 -5.94 0.20 1.04
CA LYS A 79 -7.12 0.89 0.49
C LYS A 79 -8.40 0.52 1.21
N ARG A 80 -8.67 -0.78 1.35
CA ARG A 80 -9.90 -1.29 1.98
C ARG A 80 -10.03 -0.77 3.41
N LYS A 81 -8.91 -0.74 4.15
CA LYS A 81 -8.88 -0.17 5.51
C LYS A 81 -9.18 1.33 5.53
N ARG A 82 -8.60 2.11 4.61
CA ARG A 82 -8.89 3.55 4.49
C ARG A 82 -10.34 3.81 4.09
N ALA A 83 -10.86 3.09 3.11
CA ALA A 83 -12.25 3.20 2.69
C ALA A 83 -13.20 2.94 3.86
N ALA A 84 -12.95 1.89 4.65
CA ALA A 84 -13.75 1.58 5.85
C ALA A 84 -13.70 2.68 6.91
N LEU A 85 -12.54 3.33 7.11
CA LEU A 85 -12.43 4.48 8.02
C LEU A 85 -13.22 5.69 7.50
N ILE A 86 -13.11 5.98 6.19
CA ILE A 86 -13.84 7.07 5.56
C ILE A 86 -15.35 6.82 5.66
N GLU A 87 -15.83 5.62 5.32
CA GLU A 87 -17.25 5.27 5.40
C GLU A 87 -17.81 5.39 6.82
N ARG A 88 -17.00 5.07 7.84
CA ARG A 88 -17.38 5.25 9.25
C ARG A 88 -17.48 6.72 9.63
N ASP A 89 -16.57 7.56 9.15
CA ASP A 89 -16.47 8.97 9.56
C ASP A 89 -17.36 9.90 8.69
N LEU A 90 -17.73 9.47 7.47
CA LEU A 90 -18.60 10.18 6.52
C LEU A 90 -19.96 10.62 7.11
N PRO A 91 -20.75 9.75 7.79
CA PRO A 91 -22.06 10.15 8.30
C PRO A 91 -21.96 11.24 9.37
N PHE A 92 -20.93 11.20 10.22
CA PHE A 92 -20.70 12.22 11.23
C PHE A 92 -20.31 13.57 10.61
N ALA A 93 -19.44 13.55 9.60
CA ALA A 93 -19.08 14.74 8.85
C ALA A 93 -20.30 15.36 8.15
N LEU A 94 -21.13 14.55 7.49
CA LEU A 94 -22.37 15.02 6.84
C LEU A 94 -23.37 15.58 7.85
N MET A 95 -23.50 14.96 9.02
CA MET A 95 -24.36 15.48 10.09
C MET A 95 -23.88 16.85 10.55
N GLN A 96 -22.58 17.01 10.80
CA GLN A 96 -22.01 18.30 11.19
C GLN A 96 -22.20 19.37 10.09
N MET A 97 -21.96 19.02 8.82
CA MET A 97 -22.24 19.91 7.68
C MET A 97 -23.70 20.35 7.65
N SER A 98 -24.64 19.42 7.87
CA SER A 98 -26.07 19.73 7.87
C SER A 98 -26.46 20.72 8.97
N VAL A 99 -25.84 20.60 10.15
CA VAL A 99 -26.06 21.53 11.27
C VAL A 99 -25.44 22.90 10.97
N GLU A 100 -24.19 22.94 10.47
CA GLU A 100 -23.51 24.18 10.12
C GLU A 100 -24.26 24.96 9.02
N LEU A 101 -24.78 24.26 8.00
CA LEU A 101 -25.64 24.83 6.96
C LEU A 101 -26.99 25.32 7.49
N ASN A 102 -27.63 24.57 8.39
CA ASN A 102 -28.92 24.95 8.95
C ASN A 102 -28.81 26.20 9.84
N VAL A 103 -27.74 26.31 10.62
CA VAL A 103 -27.50 27.45 11.52
C VAL A 103 -26.87 28.64 10.79
N ASN A 104 -26.68 28.55 9.46
CA ASN A 104 -26.06 29.58 8.60
C ASN A 104 -24.69 30.07 9.13
N VAL A 105 -23.91 29.14 9.70
CA VAL A 105 -22.57 29.42 10.24
C VAL A 105 -21.55 29.04 9.15
N PRO A 106 -20.51 29.86 8.91
CA PRO A 106 -19.47 29.52 7.94
C PRO A 106 -18.80 28.20 8.34
N LEU A 107 -18.62 27.35 7.34
CA LEU A 107 -18.13 25.99 7.50
C LEU A 107 -16.77 25.96 8.22
N SER A 108 -16.68 25.15 9.27
CA SER A 108 -15.55 25.18 10.19
C SER A 108 -14.18 24.87 9.53
N TRP A 109 -14.17 24.11 8.44
CA TRP A 109 -12.97 23.82 7.63
C TRP A 109 -12.44 24.98 6.79
N GLU A 110 -13.26 25.98 6.42
CA GLU A 110 -12.74 27.18 5.73
C GLU A 110 -11.79 27.97 6.63
N LYS A 111 -12.03 28.01 7.95
CA LYS A 111 -11.16 28.71 8.90
C LYS A 111 -9.80 28.04 9.10
N GLN A 112 -9.67 26.75 8.76
CA GLN A 112 -8.41 26.01 8.88
C GLN A 112 -7.51 26.16 7.64
N LEU A 113 -8.06 26.52 6.48
CA LEU A 113 -7.30 26.69 5.23
C LEU A 113 -6.71 28.12 5.06
N VAL A 114 -7.01 29.04 5.98
CA VAL A 114 -6.54 30.45 5.97
C VAL A 114 -5.39 30.67 6.97
N ARG A 115 -4.68 29.62 7.38
CA ARG A 115 -3.40 29.70 8.11
C ARG A 115 -2.28 29.09 7.30
#